data_AF-A0A345E289-F1
#
_entry.id   AF-A0A345E289-F1
#
_cell.length_a   1.000
_cell.length_b   1.000
_cell.length_c   1.000
_cell.angle_alpha   90.00
_cell.angle_beta   90.00
_cell.angle_gamma   90.00
#
_symmetry.space_group_name_H-M   'P 1'
#
loop_
_entity.id
_entity.type
_entity.pdbx_description
1 polymer ?
#
loop_
_entity_poly.entity_id
_entity_poly.type
_entity_poly.pdbx_seq_one_letter_code
_entity_poly.pdbx_strand_id
1 'polypeptide(L)' 'MDGEVRTDEQGGVTIPKEVCDQDGERLRLVELDSGSKLVPILDGPLAELRVAPSDELCEASLADLEEAPRDEARGQTTGL' A
#
# COMPACT_ATOMS: atom_id res chain seq x y z
N MET A 1 -5.65 -2.80 -16.91
CA MET A 1 -4.77 -3.99 -17.06
C MET A 1 -5.26 -4.97 -16.02
N ASP A 2 -6.25 -5.79 -16.38
CA ASP A 2 -6.88 -6.75 -15.49
C ASP A 2 -5.97 -7.97 -15.31
N GLY A 3 -4.96 -7.78 -14.47
CA GLY A 3 -4.12 -8.87 -13.96
C GLY A 3 -4.88 -9.60 -12.87
N GLU A 4 -5.73 -10.56 -13.24
CA GLU A 4 -6.33 -11.47 -12.26
C GLU A 4 -5.21 -12.30 -11.61
N VAL A 5 -4.76 -11.87 -10.43
CA VAL A 5 -3.75 -12.59 -9.67
C VAL A 5 -4.45 -13.74 -8.95
N ARG A 6 -4.21 -14.96 -9.44
CA ARG A 6 -4.79 -16.17 -8.86
C ARG A 6 -3.91 -16.69 -7.73
N THR A 7 -4.58 -17.10 -6.67
CA THR A 7 -3.96 -17.83 -5.58
C THR A 7 -3.65 -19.26 -6.04
N ASP A 8 -2.45 -19.73 -5.72
CA ASP A 8 -2.03 -21.12 -5.89
C ASP A 8 -2.82 -22.07 -4.96
N GLU A 9 -2.74 -23.37 -5.22
CA GLU A 9 -3.32 -24.46 -4.42
C GLU A 9 -2.93 -24.37 -2.92
N GLN A 10 -1.81 -23.73 -2.59
CA GLN A 10 -1.31 -23.55 -1.23
C GLN A 10 -1.67 -22.20 -0.60
N GLY A 11 -2.46 -21.35 -1.27
CA GLY A 11 -2.74 -20.01 -0.78
C GLY A 11 -1.70 -18.96 -1.16
N GLY A 12 -0.68 -19.33 -1.95
CA GLY A 12 0.38 -18.43 -2.39
C GLY A 12 -0.07 -17.49 -3.50
N VAL A 13 0.36 -16.23 -3.45
CA VAL A 13 0.09 -15.23 -4.48
C VAL A 13 1.40 -14.74 -5.07
N THR A 14 1.56 -14.85 -6.40
CA THR A 14 2.74 -14.33 -7.10
C THR A 14 2.52 -12.86 -7.41
N ILE A 15 3.37 -12.00 -6.82
CA ILE A 15 3.35 -10.56 -7.08
C ILE A 15 4.16 -10.25 -8.34
N PRO A 16 3.64 -9.44 -9.28
CA PRO A 16 4.38 -9.00 -10.45
C PRO A 16 5.68 -8.31 -10.06
N LYS A 17 6.75 -8.56 -10.82
CA LYS A 17 8.07 -7.98 -10.53
C LYS A 17 8.07 -6.46 -10.52
N GLU A 18 7.24 -5.82 -11.35
CA GLU A 18 7.12 -4.37 -11.38
C GLU A 18 6.69 -3.77 -10.04
N VAL A 19 5.81 -4.47 -9.30
CA VAL A 19 5.36 -4.03 -7.96
C VAL A 19 6.48 -4.19 -6.95
N CYS A 20 7.21 -5.31 -6.99
CA CYS A 20 8.35 -5.52 -6.08
C CYS A 20 9.51 -4.54 -6.34
N ASP A 21 9.69 -4.07 -7.58
CA ASP A 21 10.74 -3.09 -7.93
C ASP A 21 10.40 -1.68 -7.42
N GLN A 22 9.11 -1.32 -7.45
CA GLN A 22 8.62 -0.02 -6.98
C GLN A 22 8.48 0.06 -5.46
N ASP A 23 7.85 -0.96 -4.86
CA ASP A 23 7.45 -0.96 -3.45
C ASP A 23 8.43 -1.72 -2.55
N GLY A 24 9.36 -2.48 -3.13
CA GLY A 24 10.36 -3.26 -2.41
C GLY A 24 9.98 -4.72 -2.18
N GLU A 25 10.95 -5.49 -1.70
CA GLU A 25 10.87 -6.95 -1.68
C GLU A 25 10.09 -7.53 -0.48
N ARG A 26 9.86 -6.72 0.56
CA ARG A 26 9.16 -7.16 1.78
C ARG A 26 7.83 -6.44 1.90
N LEU A 27 6.75 -7.20 1.80
CA LEU A 27 5.39 -6.70 1.96
C LEU A 27 4.75 -7.34 3.20
N ARG A 28 3.98 -6.55 3.94
CA ARG A 28 3.13 -7.00 5.05
C ARG A 28 1.70 -7.14 4.56
N LEU A 29 1.09 -8.29 4.79
CA LEU A 29 -0.34 -8.47 4.61
C LEU A 29 -1.09 -7.86 5.81
N VAL A 30 -2.08 -7.03 5.51
CA VAL A 30 -3.00 -6.43 6.49
C VAL A 30 -4.41 -6.82 6.07
N GLU A 31 -5.17 -7.42 7.00
CA GLU A 31 -6.57 -7.74 6.79
C GLU A 31 -7.43 -6.54 7.18
N LEU A 32 -8.30 -6.12 6.27
CA LEU A 32 -9.28 -5.06 6.47
C LEU A 32 -10.68 -5.63 6.23
N ASP A 33 -11.71 -4.95 6.72
CA ASP A 33 -13.11 -5.35 6.49
C ASP A 33 -13.47 -5.40 4.99
N SER A 34 -12.76 -4.63 4.16
CA SER A 34 -12.94 -4.58 2.71
C SER A 34 -12.07 -5.57 1.93
N GLY A 35 -11.19 -6.33 2.59
CA GLY A 35 -10.27 -7.27 1.96
C GLY A 35 -8.83 -7.16 2.48
N SER A 36 -7.92 -7.91 1.86
CA SER A 36 -6.52 -7.95 2.29
C SER A 36 -5.66 -6.98 1.47
N LYS A 37 -4.85 -6.16 2.16
CA LYS A 37 -3.94 -5.19 1.54
C LYS A 37 -2.49 -5.58 1.79
N LEU A 38 -1.65 -5.43 0.78
CA LEU A 38 -0.20 -5.56 0.89
C LEU A 38 0.41 -4.17 1.12
N VAL A 39 1.24 -4.05 2.16
CA VAL A 39 1.90 -2.80 2.55
C VAL A 39 3.41 -3.02 2.56
N PRO A 40 4.21 -2.24 1.81
CA PRO A 40 5.65 -2.40 1.81
C PRO A 40 6.29 -2.08 3.16
N ILE A 41 7.31 -2.86 3.51
CA ILE A 41 8.13 -2.69 4.71
C ILE A 41 9.47 -2.09 4.30
N LEU A 42 9.59 -0.78 4.49
CA LEU A 42 10.83 -0.02 4.27
C LEU A 42 11.93 -0.48 5.23
N ASP A 43 13.20 -0.40 4.80
CA ASP A 43 14.35 -0.65 5.67
C ASP A 43 14.55 0.52 6.65
N GLY A 44 14.05 0.33 7.88
CA GLY A 44 14.06 1.38 8.90
C GLY A 44 12.89 2.34 8.76
N PRO A 45 11.64 1.86 8.88
CA PRO A 45 10.43 2.64 8.56
C PRO A 45 10.31 3.92 9.40
N LEU A 46 10.78 3.89 10.65
CA LEU A 46 10.79 5.06 11.53
C LEU A 46 11.86 6.08 11.14
N ALA A 47 12.99 5.64 10.57
CA ALA A 47 14.04 6.54 10.12
C ALA A 47 13.59 7.26 8.84
N GLU A 48 12.98 6.51 7.91
CA GLU A 48 12.39 7.02 6.68
C GLU A 48 11.29 8.03 6.99
N LEU A 49 10.33 7.70 7.87
CA LEU A 49 9.24 8.62 8.26
C LEU A 49 9.77 9.93 8.88
N ARG A 50 10.91 9.88 9.56
CA ARG A 50 11.55 11.06 10.18
C ARG A 50 12.30 11.93 9.18
N VAL A 51 12.77 11.36 8.08
CA VAL A 51 13.50 12.06 7.01
C VAL A 51 12.56 12.52 5.89
N ALA A 52 11.42 11.84 5.72
CA ALA A 52 10.36 12.15 4.78
C ALA A 52 9.14 12.86 5.40
N PRO A 53 9.26 13.81 6.35
CA PRO A 53 8.11 14.65 6.64
C PRO A 53 7.90 15.52 5.39
N SER A 54 7.04 15.07 4.50
CA SER A 54 6.47 15.94 3.48
C SER A 54 5.83 17.10 4.23
N ASP A 55 6.07 18.36 3.82
CA ASP A 55 5.43 19.53 4.45
C ASP A 55 3.90 19.32 4.54
N GLU A 56 3.30 18.63 3.56
CA GLU A 56 1.90 18.18 3.58
C GLU A 56 1.50 17.34 4.82
N LEU A 57 2.36 16.42 5.29
CA LEU A 57 2.07 15.62 6.50
C LEU A 57 2.14 16.47 7.78
N CYS A 58 2.97 17.51 7.79
CA CYS A 58 3.07 18.44 8.91
C CYS A 58 1.93 19.47 8.94
N GLU A 59 1.42 19.86 7.76
CA GLU A 59 0.35 20.85 7.60
C GLU A 59 -1.06 20.24 7.60
N ALA A 60 -1.20 18.96 7.29
CA ALA A 60 -2.49 18.27 7.27
C ALA A 60 -3.06 18.06 8.69
N SER A 61 -4.36 18.29 8.84
CA SER A 61 -5.06 17.88 10.06
C SER A 61 -5.27 16.37 10.09
N LEU A 62 -5.44 15.79 11.28
CA LEU A 62 -5.74 14.36 11.44
C LEU A 62 -6.92 13.90 10.57
N ALA A 63 -7.94 14.74 10.40
CA ALA A 63 -9.08 14.43 9.54
C ALA A 63 -8.71 14.31 8.05
N ASP A 64 -7.86 15.21 7.54
CA ASP A 64 -7.36 15.17 6.16
C ASP A 64 -6.49 13.93 5.93
N LEU A 65 -5.66 13.57 6.91
CA LEU A 65 -4.82 12.36 6.86
C LEU A 65 -5.62 11.06 6.93
N GLU A 66 -6.82 11.07 7.53
CA GLU A 66 -7.73 9.91 7.51
C GLU A 66 -8.52 9.82 6.20
N GLU A 67 -8.84 10.96 5.58
CA GLU A 67 -9.59 11.02 4.33
C GLU A 67 -8.72 10.70 3.10
N ALA A 68 -7.50 11.24 3.03
CA ALA A 68 -6.63 11.08 1.87
C ALA A 68 -6.35 9.62 1.49
N PRO A 69 -5.97 8.71 2.40
CA PRO A 69 -5.76 7.30 2.07
C PRO A 69 -7.03 6.59 1.62
N ARG A 70 -8.20 7.06 2.08
CA ARG A 70 -9.51 6.51 1.70
C ARG A 70 -9.90 6.94 0.29
N ASP A 71 -9.57 8.16 -0.11
CA ASP A 71 -9.81 8.65 -1.47
C ASP A 71 -8.85 8.01 -2.48
N GLU A 72 -7.55 7.93 -2.16
CA GLU A 72 -6.56 7.28 -3.01
C GLU A 72 -6.85 5.78 -3.21
N ALA A 73 -7.25 5.09 -2.14
CA ALA A 73 -7.68 3.69 -2.24
C ALA A 73 -8.92 3.55 -3.15
N ARG A 74 -9.88 4.48 -3.09
CA ARG A 74 -11.08 4.46 -3.95
C ARG A 74 -10.76 4.81 -5.41
N GLY A 75 -9.87 5.77 -5.66
CA GLY A 75 -9.39 6.13 -6.99
C GLY A 75 -8.67 4.97 -7.68
N GLN A 76 -7.92 4.16 -6.92
CA GLN A 76 -7.28 2.93 -7.43
C GLN A 76 -8.27 1.77 -7.65
N THR A 77 -9.47 1.83 -7.07
CA THR A 77 -10.50 0.78 -7.20
C THR A 77 -11.44 1.03 -8.39
N THR A 78 -11.57 2.26 -8.89
CA THR A 78 -12.28 2.58 -10.14
C THR A 78 -11.29 2.59 -11.30
N GLY A 79 -10.80 1.41 -11.62
CA GLY A 79 -9.94 1.13 -12.76
C GLY A 79 -10.07 -0.32 -13.18
N LEU A 80 -11.30 -0.85 -13.15
CA LEU A 80 -11.69 -2.13 -13.72
C LEU A 80 -12.50 -1.87 -14.99
#